data_AF-A0A7L0UYS3-F1
#
_entry.id   AF-A0A7L0UYS3-F1
#
_cell.length_a   1.000
_cell.length_b   1.000
_cell.length_c   1.000
_cell.angle_alpha   90.00
_cell.angle_beta   90.00
_cell.angle_gamma   90.00
#
_symmetry.space_group_name_H-M   'P 1'
#
loop_
_entity.id
_entity.type
_entity.pdbx_description
1 polymer ?
#
loop_
_entity_poly.entity_id
_entity_poly.type
_entity_poly.pdbx_seq_one_letter_code
_entity_poly.pdbx_strand_id
1 'polypeptide(L)'
;AQGKVIKPGLKTENLFKQASAGCLTQKDSKFPQTVRVNLSISNTNQDTKASPDVSSRSLAPWDYRIDEDHDRFPRLIADAECRHTRCVTPEGQLDHGLNSVPIMQEILVLRREQRGCQQSYRLEKKKITVGCTCVTPLVQHQA
;
A
#
# COMPACT_ATOMS: atom_id res chain seq x y z
N ALA A 1 40.88 -60.62 13.38
CA ALA A 1 41.07 -59.31 12.72
C ALA A 1 39.68 -58.71 12.50
N GLN A 2 39.34 -57.64 13.24
CA GLN A 2 39.10 -56.27 12.74
C GLN A 2 37.86 -56.20 11.83
N GLY A 3 36.82 -55.39 12.06
CA GLY A 3 36.53 -54.32 13.01
C GLY A 3 35.16 -53.71 12.63
N LYS A 4 34.40 -53.22 13.61
CA LYS A 4 33.16 -52.46 13.38
C LYS A 4 33.49 -51.14 12.67
N VAL A 5 32.82 -50.85 11.55
CA VAL A 5 32.80 -49.49 10.98
C VAL A 5 31.40 -48.90 11.15
N ILE A 6 31.35 -47.90 12.01
CA ILE A 6 30.20 -47.03 12.26
C ILE A 6 30.03 -46.13 11.02
N LYS A 7 28.87 -46.16 10.36
CA LYS A 7 28.52 -45.18 9.33
C LYS A 7 28.17 -43.85 10.02
N PRO A 8 28.87 -42.74 9.78
CA PRO A 8 28.40 -41.44 10.23
C PRO A 8 27.21 -41.03 9.35
N GLY A 9 26.09 -40.72 10.00
CA GLY A 9 24.92 -40.14 9.34
C GLY A 9 25.30 -38.84 8.62
N LEU A 10 24.90 -38.74 7.36
CA LEU A 10 24.97 -37.51 6.59
C LEU A 10 24.00 -36.50 7.25
N LYS A 11 24.54 -35.62 8.10
CA LYS A 11 23.80 -34.44 8.58
C LYS A 11 23.59 -33.49 7.41
N THR A 12 22.35 -33.37 6.96
CA THR A 12 21.90 -32.37 5.98
C THR A 12 21.79 -30.99 6.64
N GLU A 13 22.88 -30.52 7.25
CA GLU A 13 22.98 -29.15 7.75
C GLU A 13 24.21 -28.53 7.12
N ASN A 14 24.08 -28.06 5.87
CA ASN A 14 24.95 -27.00 5.31
C ASN A 14 24.53 -26.53 3.90
N LEU A 15 23.30 -26.80 3.43
CA LEU A 15 22.84 -26.28 2.14
C LEU A 15 22.48 -24.77 2.14
N PHE A 16 22.58 -24.08 3.29
CA PHE A 16 22.17 -22.67 3.43
C PHE A 16 23.32 -21.70 3.73
N LYS A 17 24.59 -22.14 3.67
CA LYS A 17 25.75 -21.25 3.75
C LYS A 17 26.42 -21.05 2.39
N GLN A 18 25.64 -20.59 1.42
CA GLN A 18 26.20 -19.87 0.29
C GLN A 18 25.73 -18.43 0.39
N ALA A 19 26.25 -17.74 1.41
CA ALA A 19 26.20 -16.30 1.49
C ALA A 19 26.88 -15.77 0.22
N SER A 20 26.10 -15.09 -0.61
CA SER A 20 26.57 -14.40 -1.81
C SER A 20 27.73 -13.47 -1.43
N ALA A 21 28.93 -13.80 -1.90
CA ALA A 21 30.12 -12.97 -1.77
C ALA A 21 29.85 -11.59 -2.40
N GLY A 22 29.98 -10.52 -1.61
CA GLY A 22 30.00 -9.14 -2.12
C GLY A 22 28.99 -8.15 -1.53
N CYS A 23 28.03 -8.55 -0.70
CA CYS A 23 27.08 -7.60 -0.11
C CYS A 23 27.50 -7.22 1.32
N LEU A 24 28.04 -6.00 1.49
CA LEU A 24 28.39 -5.43 2.80
C LEU A 24 27.11 -5.12 3.59
N THR A 25 26.94 -5.74 4.76
CA THR A 25 25.91 -5.34 5.74
C THR A 25 26.50 -4.25 6.64
N GLN A 26 25.98 -3.02 6.55
CA GLN A 26 26.40 -1.92 7.42
C GLN A 26 25.99 -2.18 8.87
N LYS A 27 26.91 -1.86 9.79
CA LYS A 27 26.86 -2.20 11.21
C LYS A 27 26.25 -1.06 12.04
N ASP A 28 25.24 -1.43 12.82
CA ASP A 28 24.73 -0.84 14.07
C ASP A 28 24.40 0.68 14.09
N SER A 29 23.25 1.03 13.52
CA SER A 29 22.45 2.19 13.97
C SER A 29 21.38 1.73 14.98
N LYS A 30 20.97 2.61 15.91
CA LYS A 30 19.89 2.36 16.90
C LYS A 30 18.58 1.85 16.27
N PHE A 31 18.40 2.09 14.97
CA PHE A 31 17.33 1.55 14.14
C PHE A 31 17.90 0.62 13.07
N PRO A 32 17.29 -0.54 12.80
CA PRO A 32 17.75 -1.43 11.75
C PRO A 32 17.53 -0.78 10.37
N GLN A 33 18.52 -0.89 9.48
CA GLN A 33 18.39 -0.41 8.10
C GLN A 33 17.45 -1.28 7.24
N THR A 34 17.28 -2.54 7.63
CA THR A 34 16.41 -3.50 6.94
C THR A 34 15.71 -4.40 7.95
N VAL A 35 14.50 -4.85 7.60
CA VAL A 35 13.71 -5.79 8.42
C VAL A 35 13.33 -6.98 7.56
N ARG A 36 13.31 -8.18 8.17
CA ARG A 36 12.80 -9.38 7.51
C ARG A 36 11.31 -9.50 7.80
N VAL A 37 10.50 -9.49 6.76
CA VAL A 37 9.04 -9.62 6.86
C VAL A 37 8.62 -10.89 6.13
N ASN A 38 7.76 -11.69 6.76
CA ASN A 38 7.10 -12.79 6.07
C ASN A 38 5.89 -12.24 5.30
N LEU A 39 5.86 -12.43 3.99
CA LEU A 39 4.83 -11.90 3.10
C LEU A 39 3.58 -12.81 3.01
N SER A 40 3.30 -13.65 4.01
CA SER A 40 2.07 -14.42 4.12
C SER A 40 0.90 -13.51 4.55
N ILE A 41 0.37 -12.72 3.62
CA ILE A 41 -0.75 -11.81 3.88
C ILE A 41 -2.04 -12.65 3.94
N SER A 42 -2.43 -13.02 5.16
CA SER A 42 -3.57 -13.90 5.43
C SER A 42 -4.94 -13.21 5.37
N ASN A 43 -4.96 -11.88 5.40
CA ASN A 43 -6.19 -11.09 5.30
C ASN A 43 -6.10 -10.11 4.14
N THR A 44 -6.22 -10.63 2.92
CA THR A 44 -6.73 -9.81 1.83
C THR A 44 -8.22 -9.68 2.11
N ASN A 45 -8.66 -8.61 2.78
CA ASN A 45 -10.07 -8.20 2.72
C ASN A 45 -10.35 -7.93 1.24
N GLN A 46 -10.68 -8.99 0.50
CA GLN A 46 -11.09 -8.93 -0.89
C GLN A 46 -12.32 -8.05 -0.90
N ASP A 47 -12.21 -6.95 -1.64
CA ASP A 47 -13.28 -5.99 -1.89
C ASP A 47 -13.87 -5.30 -0.65
N THR A 48 -13.08 -4.45 0.02
CA THR A 48 -13.60 -3.11 0.33
C THR A 48 -13.48 -2.24 -0.93
N LYS A 49 -14.02 -2.69 -2.07
CA LYS A 49 -14.56 -1.72 -3.01
C LYS A 49 -15.61 -1.02 -2.18
N ALA A 50 -15.36 0.24 -1.80
CA ALA A 50 -16.46 1.13 -1.42
C ALA A 50 -17.55 0.83 -2.44
N SER A 51 -18.69 0.34 -1.98
CA SER A 51 -19.72 -0.14 -2.89
C SER A 51 -19.93 0.97 -3.92
N PRO A 52 -19.94 0.69 -5.23
CA PRO A 52 -20.17 1.72 -6.26
C PRO A 52 -21.39 2.60 -5.93
N ASP A 53 -22.30 2.01 -5.15
CA ASP A 53 -23.38 2.63 -4.42
C ASP A 53 -22.99 3.92 -3.68
N VAL A 54 -21.97 3.93 -2.82
CA VAL A 54 -21.61 5.12 -2.02
C VAL A 54 -21.02 6.23 -2.89
N SER A 55 -20.11 5.92 -3.81
CA SER A 55 -19.44 6.94 -4.63
C SER A 55 -20.39 7.68 -5.56
N SER A 56 -21.44 6.99 -6.03
CA SER A 56 -22.47 7.56 -6.91
C SER A 56 -23.64 8.21 -6.15
N ARG A 57 -23.94 7.78 -4.92
CA ARG A 57 -25.03 8.33 -4.09
C ARG A 57 -24.59 9.42 -3.11
N SER A 58 -23.29 9.68 -3.00
CA SER A 58 -22.76 10.78 -2.19
C SER A 58 -23.23 12.14 -2.74
N LEU A 59 -23.50 13.10 -1.84
CA LEU A 59 -23.69 14.51 -2.20
C LEU A 59 -22.41 15.14 -2.78
N ALA A 60 -21.25 14.55 -2.51
CA ALA A 60 -19.98 14.88 -3.16
C ALA A 60 -19.52 13.63 -3.93
N PRO A 61 -20.03 13.36 -5.15
CA PRO A 61 -19.75 12.12 -5.85
C PRO A 61 -18.32 12.07 -6.42
N TRP A 62 -17.78 10.87 -6.58
CA TRP A 62 -16.42 10.65 -7.12
C TRP A 62 -16.34 9.45 -8.06
N ASP A 63 -15.33 9.47 -8.92
CA ASP A 63 -14.90 8.34 -9.74
C ASP A 63 -13.57 7.79 -9.23
N TYR A 64 -13.27 6.51 -9.52
CA TYR A 64 -11.99 5.91 -9.18
C TYR A 64 -11.07 5.87 -10.40
N ARG A 65 -9.89 6.48 -10.27
CA ARG A 65 -8.77 6.27 -11.17
C ARG A 65 -7.93 5.12 -10.63
N ILE A 66 -7.63 4.13 -11.47
CA ILE A 66 -6.79 2.99 -11.07
C ILE A 66 -5.32 3.35 -11.33
N ASP A 67 -4.55 3.48 -10.24
CA ASP A 67 -3.08 3.60 -10.25
C ASP A 67 -2.47 2.19 -10.26
N GLU A 68 -1.90 1.82 -11.40
CA GLU A 68 -1.26 0.52 -11.62
C GLU A 68 0.27 0.65 -11.67
N ASP A 69 0.95 -0.16 -10.86
CA ASP A 69 2.41 -0.21 -10.80
C ASP A 69 2.88 -1.66 -10.60
N HIS A 70 3.55 -2.20 -11.62
CA HIS A 70 4.01 -3.60 -11.66
C HIS A 70 5.11 -3.91 -10.65
N ASP A 71 5.84 -2.89 -10.19
CA ASP A 71 6.92 -3.03 -9.22
C ASP A 71 6.44 -2.73 -7.79
N ARG A 72 5.13 -2.63 -7.56
CA ARG A 72 4.55 -2.28 -6.27
C ARG A 72 3.56 -3.32 -5.77
N PHE A 73 3.52 -3.48 -4.44
CA PHE A 73 2.42 -4.14 -3.74
C PHE A 73 1.69 -3.13 -2.83
N PRO A 74 0.34 -3.00 -2.91
CA PRO A 74 -0.51 -3.59 -3.95
C PRO A 74 -0.23 -2.97 -5.33
N ARG A 75 -0.35 -3.79 -6.38
CA ARG A 75 -0.13 -3.38 -7.77
C ARG A 75 -1.15 -2.34 -8.21
N LEU A 76 -2.42 -2.61 -7.91
CA LEU A 76 -3.56 -1.75 -8.23
C LEU A 76 -3.99 -0.99 -6.99
N ILE A 77 -4.15 0.32 -7.13
CA ILE A 77 -4.67 1.21 -6.10
C ILE A 77 -5.78 2.04 -6.74
N ALA A 78 -6.98 2.02 -6.15
CA ALA A 78 -8.06 2.91 -6.57
C ALA A 78 -7.90 4.25 -5.86
N ASP A 79 -7.74 5.32 -6.63
CA ASP A 79 -7.58 6.69 -6.16
C ASP A 79 -8.81 7.50 -6.58
N ALA A 80 -9.55 8.02 -5.61
CA ALA A 80 -10.80 8.73 -5.86
C ALA A 80 -10.56 10.14 -6.43
N GLU A 81 -11.44 10.58 -7.33
CA GLU A 81 -11.44 11.91 -7.92
C GLU A 81 -12.85 12.50 -7.85
N CYS A 82 -13.01 13.63 -7.16
CA CYS A 82 -14.31 14.27 -7.01
C CYS A 82 -14.81 14.73 -8.38
N ARG A 83 -16.05 14.38 -8.74
CA ARG A 83 -16.65 14.75 -10.05
C ARG A 83 -16.87 16.25 -10.19
N HIS A 84 -17.13 16.91 -9.07
CA HIS A 84 -17.44 18.33 -9.01
C HIS A 84 -16.64 18.99 -7.90
N THR A 85 -16.42 20.30 -8.03
CA THR A 85 -15.87 21.15 -6.96
C THR A 85 -16.94 21.61 -5.96
N ARG A 86 -18.22 21.44 -6.31
CA ARG A 86 -19.40 21.74 -5.49
C ARG A 86 -20.12 20.44 -5.12
N CYS A 87 -20.94 20.50 -4.07
CA CYS A 87 -21.80 19.37 -3.74
C CYS A 87 -23.03 19.36 -4.66
N VAL A 88 -23.77 18.27 -4.62
CA VAL A 88 -24.99 18.04 -5.38
C VAL A 88 -26.17 18.03 -4.42
N THR A 89 -27.27 18.71 -4.75
CA THR A 89 -28.53 18.69 -3.99
C THR A 89 -29.30 17.39 -4.25
N PRO A 90 -30.34 17.06 -3.46
CA PRO A 90 -31.20 15.90 -3.72
C PRO A 90 -31.86 15.91 -5.11
N GLU A 91 -32.06 17.10 -5.69
CA GLU A 91 -32.62 17.29 -7.05
C GLU A 91 -31.58 17.15 -8.16
N GLY A 92 -30.31 16.88 -7.81
CA GLY A 92 -29.22 16.69 -8.77
C GLY A 92 -28.56 17.99 -9.25
N GLN A 93 -28.83 19.14 -8.61
CA GLN A 93 -28.23 20.42 -8.97
C GLN A 93 -26.96 20.70 -8.17
N LEU A 94 -26.07 21.55 -8.67
CA LEU A 94 -24.88 21.95 -7.92
C LEU A 94 -25.24 22.96 -6.82
N ASP A 95 -24.90 22.64 -5.58
CA ASP A 95 -25.01 23.57 -4.46
C ASP A 95 -23.77 24.45 -4.39
N HIS A 96 -23.92 25.70 -4.81
CA HIS A 96 -22.83 26.68 -4.79
C HIS A 96 -22.43 27.14 -3.38
N GLY A 97 -23.26 26.85 -2.37
CA GLY A 97 -23.00 27.11 -0.96
C GLY A 97 -22.15 26.05 -0.26
N LEU A 98 -21.82 24.94 -0.94
CA LEU A 98 -21.04 23.83 -0.38
C LEU A 98 -19.92 23.38 -1.33
N ASN A 99 -18.83 22.84 -0.79
CA ASN A 99 -17.69 22.35 -1.57
C ASN A 99 -17.52 20.85 -1.44
N SER A 100 -17.25 20.21 -2.57
CA SER A 100 -16.78 18.82 -2.62
C SER A 100 -15.27 18.82 -2.41
N VAL A 101 -14.79 18.10 -1.40
CA VAL A 101 -13.36 18.02 -1.07
C VAL A 101 -12.90 16.57 -0.93
N PRO A 102 -11.67 16.25 -1.38
CA PRO A 102 -11.15 14.88 -1.31
C PRO A 102 -10.73 14.50 0.12
N ILE A 103 -11.05 13.28 0.54
CA ILE A 103 -10.57 12.67 1.78
C ILE A 103 -9.31 11.88 1.48
N MET A 104 -8.21 12.26 2.12
CA MET A 104 -6.89 11.68 1.87
C MET A 104 -6.48 10.72 2.98
N GLN A 105 -5.82 9.62 2.60
CA GLN A 105 -5.23 8.66 3.54
C GLN A 105 -3.78 8.33 3.13
N GLU A 106 -2.91 8.19 4.12
CA GLU A 106 -1.56 7.65 3.92
C GLU A 106 -1.60 6.13 4.10
N ILE A 107 -1.12 5.41 3.08
CA ILE A 107 -1.01 3.96 3.07
C ILE A 107 0.45 3.53 2.90
N LEU A 108 0.73 2.30 3.34
CA LEU A 108 2.03 1.67 3.13
C LEU A 108 2.00 0.85 1.84
N VAL A 109 3.04 1.01 1.02
CA VAL A 109 3.25 0.21 -0.19
C VAL A 109 4.67 -0.36 -0.19
N LEU A 110 4.82 -1.56 -0.76
CA LEU A 110 6.13 -2.18 -0.93
C LEU A 110 6.55 -2.02 -2.40
N ARG A 111 7.67 -1.35 -2.66
CA ARG A 111 8.25 -1.24 -4.00
C ARG A 111 9.43 -2.18 -4.16
N ARG A 112 9.42 -2.93 -5.24
CA ARG A 112 10.45 -3.90 -5.61
C ARG A 112 11.71 -3.15 -6.05
N GLU A 113 12.85 -3.47 -5.44
CA GLU A 113 14.16 -2.87 -5.75
C GLU A 113 15.22 -3.96 -5.89
N GLN A 114 16.14 -3.82 -6.84
CA GLN A 114 17.37 -4.62 -6.86
C GLN A 114 18.44 -3.93 -6.03
N ARG A 115 18.93 -4.61 -4.98
CA ARG A 115 20.08 -4.17 -4.20
C ARG A 115 21.21 -5.18 -4.37
N GLY A 116 22.16 -4.85 -5.24
CA GLY A 116 23.21 -5.77 -5.65
C GLY A 116 22.60 -7.01 -6.31
N CYS A 117 22.97 -8.20 -5.82
CA CYS A 117 22.50 -9.49 -6.37
C CYS A 117 21.17 -9.98 -5.75
N GLN A 118 20.56 -9.23 -4.83
CA GLN A 118 19.36 -9.66 -4.11
C GLN A 118 18.15 -8.79 -4.47
N GLN A 119 17.03 -9.46 -4.73
CA GLN A 119 15.74 -8.80 -4.81
C GLN A 119 15.32 -8.36 -3.41
N SER A 120 15.07 -7.06 -3.24
CA SER A 120 14.64 -6.47 -1.99
C SER A 120 13.36 -5.67 -2.20
N TYR A 121 12.73 -5.24 -1.10
CA TYR A 121 11.60 -4.33 -1.12
C TYR A 121 11.91 -3.10 -0.28
N ARG A 122 11.51 -1.93 -0.78
CA ARG A 122 11.48 -0.70 -0.03
C ARG A 122 10.05 -0.44 0.44
N LEU A 123 9.90 -0.13 1.72
CA LEU A 123 8.63 0.33 2.27
C LEU A 123 8.48 1.82 2.00
N GLU A 124 7.36 2.22 1.41
CA GLU A 124 7.05 3.60 1.06
C GLU A 124 5.70 4.01 1.64
N LYS A 125 5.57 5.31 1.93
CA LYS A 125 4.30 5.94 2.26
C LYS A 125 3.73 6.56 0.98
N LYS A 126 2.47 6.25 0.68
CA LYS A 126 1.74 6.84 -0.45
C LYS A 126 0.47 7.49 0.07
N LYS A 127 0.26 8.75 -0.29
CA LYS A 127 -1.00 9.45 -0.05
C LYS A 127 -1.98 9.13 -1.19
N ILE A 128 -3.18 8.70 -0.85
CA ILE A 128 -4.25 8.38 -1.79
C ILE A 128 -5.53 9.10 -1.38
N THR A 129 -6.42 9.31 -2.34
CA THR A 129 -7.78 9.76 -2.06
C THR A 129 -8.69 8.55 -1.94
N VAL A 130 -9.42 8.44 -0.83
CA VAL A 130 -10.32 7.30 -0.58
C VAL A 130 -11.77 7.58 -1.01
N GLY A 131 -12.14 8.87 -1.08
CA GLY A 131 -13.45 9.36 -1.48
C GLY A 131 -13.52 10.88 -1.36
N CYS A 132 -14.72 11.43 -1.52
CA CYS A 132 -14.97 12.86 -1.36
C CYS A 132 -16.05 13.10 -0.29
N THR A 133 -16.01 14.28 0.31
CA THR A 133 -17.01 14.74 1.28
C THR A 133 -17.49 16.14 0.95
N CYS A 134 -18.67 16.48 1.46
CA CYS A 134 -19.29 17.78 1.29
C CYS A 134 -19.05 18.64 2.53
N VAL A 135 -18.53 19.86 2.35
CA VAL A 135 -18.19 20.78 3.44
C VAL A 135 -18.70 22.19 3.19
N THR A 136 -18.93 22.94 4.26
CA THR A 136 -19.21 24.38 4.16
C THR A 136 -17.96 25.17 3.78
N PRO A 137 -18.07 26.27 3.01
CA PRO A 137 -16.97 27.18 2.72
C PRO A 137 -16.33 27.77 3.99
N LEU A 138 -15.02 28.01 3.94
CA LEU A 138 -14.26 28.64 5.04
C LEU A 138 -14.70 30.09 5.32
N VAL A 139 -15.14 30.81 4.27
CA VAL A 139 -15.69 32.15 4.39
C VAL A 139 -17.20 32.04 4.47
N GLN A 140 -17.73 32.04 5.69
CA GLN A 140 -19.15 32.34 5.88
C GLN A 140 -19.34 33.82 5.57
N HIS A 141 -19.90 34.15 4.41
CA HIS A 141 -20.56 35.45 4.28
C HIS A 141 -21.77 35.36 5.22
N GLN A 142 -21.63 35.91 6.42
CA GLN A 142 -22.76 36.08 7.33
C GLN A 142 -23.77 36.98 6.62
N ALA A 143 -24.95 36.43 6.36
CA ALA A 143 -26.14 37.20 6.03
C ALA A 143 -26.83 37.59 7.34
#